data_AF-A0A921CM04-F1
#
_entry.id   AF-A0A921CM04-F1
#
_cell.length_a   1.000
_cell.length_b   1.000
_cell.length_c   1.000
_cell.angle_alpha   90.00
_cell.angle_beta   90.00
_cell.angle_gamma   90.00
#
_symmetry.space_group_name_H-M   'P 1'
#
loop_
_entity.id
_entity.type
_entity.pdbx_description
1 polymer ?
#
loop_
_entity_poly.entity_id
_entity_poly.type
_entity_poly.pdbx_seq_one_letter_code
_entity_poly.pdbx_strand_id
1 'polypeptide(L)'
;MIRRITATVSLLVSLLLLSGLAVAAAPARALSRSAAIEVAQKEVARPTEVAATSHVTGSDRWTVSLRQEGARPEDRVYIAVDGSGRAVEWGWLDAGKLKPAAISKAQALTLAKNFAGYGCHPLSAGLVLTPDTLTWEVTLARSGSRYQVTLDAFTGKLIGRNTPPADEEPVLLSRAAAVAIARAQVSYPAQVDAAALTTYRGKLVWQVKLSRSGLGIPNSDVFYIDAHTGSVLAHSGTENPAPVPLSQDRAVALAKEQLGVPAEVANARLDTAGGQGKWVVTLYEKEQPTRWHIFVLSAADGKVLQHLRVYIG
;
A
#
# COMPACT_ATOMS: atom_id res chain seq x y z
N MET A 1 7.84 -24.79 -87.14
CA MET A 1 9.07 -24.04 -86.80
C MET A 1 8.73 -22.56 -86.69
N ILE A 2 8.59 -22.05 -85.46
CA ILE A 2 8.27 -20.64 -85.16
C ILE A 2 9.07 -20.22 -83.92
N ARG A 3 9.79 -19.09 -84.02
CA ARG A 3 10.49 -18.37 -82.94
C ARG A 3 9.51 -17.56 -82.08
N ARG A 4 9.76 -17.47 -80.76
CA ARG A 4 9.53 -16.33 -79.81
C ARG A 4 10.39 -16.64 -78.55
N ILE A 5 11.45 -15.92 -78.13
CA ILE A 5 11.58 -14.58 -77.49
C ILE A 5 10.42 -14.33 -76.50
N THR A 6 10.60 -14.14 -75.18
CA THR A 6 11.24 -13.00 -74.48
C THR A 6 11.35 -13.24 -72.96
N ALA A 7 12.34 -12.57 -72.33
CA ALA A 7 12.41 -11.93 -70.99
C ALA A 7 12.28 -12.79 -69.71
N THR A 8 13.33 -12.92 -68.87
CA THR A 8 13.84 -12.00 -67.82
C THR A 8 12.90 -11.88 -66.61
N VAL A 9 13.37 -12.23 -65.41
CA VAL A 9 13.31 -11.42 -64.17
C VAL A 9 14.20 -12.11 -63.11
N SER A 10 15.17 -11.35 -62.62
CA SER A 10 16.07 -11.67 -61.51
C SER A 10 15.34 -11.66 -60.18
N LEU A 11 15.74 -12.52 -59.23
CA LEU A 11 15.51 -12.24 -57.81
C LEU A 11 16.79 -12.52 -57.01
N LEU A 12 17.48 -11.42 -56.69
CA LEU A 12 18.54 -11.31 -55.68
C LEU A 12 17.86 -11.49 -54.31
N VAL A 13 18.23 -12.51 -53.53
CA VAL A 13 17.87 -12.59 -52.11
C VAL A 13 19.12 -12.28 -51.31
N SER A 14 19.18 -11.03 -50.83
CA SER A 14 20.23 -10.54 -49.94
C SER A 14 20.10 -11.19 -48.56
N LEU A 15 21.18 -11.86 -48.15
CA LEU A 15 21.36 -12.46 -46.83
C LEU A 15 21.65 -11.35 -45.80
N LEU A 16 20.67 -10.99 -44.97
CA LEU A 16 20.84 -10.13 -43.80
C LEU A 16 21.07 -10.98 -42.56
N LEU A 17 22.33 -11.13 -42.17
CA LEU A 17 22.76 -11.64 -40.87
C LEU A 17 22.41 -10.63 -39.78
N LEU A 18 21.23 -10.76 -39.20
CA LEU A 18 20.88 -10.16 -37.92
C LEU A 18 21.30 -11.13 -36.81
N SER A 19 22.51 -10.94 -36.29
CA SER A 19 22.97 -11.52 -35.03
C SER A 19 22.24 -10.85 -33.86
N GLY A 20 20.97 -11.20 -33.70
CA GLY A 20 20.28 -11.01 -32.43
C GLY A 20 20.94 -11.91 -31.38
N LEU A 21 21.69 -11.33 -30.46
CA LEU A 21 21.95 -11.94 -29.16
C LEU A 21 20.60 -12.11 -28.46
N ALA A 22 19.94 -13.24 -28.74
CA ALA A 22 18.90 -13.74 -27.87
C ALA A 22 19.60 -14.05 -26.54
N VAL A 23 19.48 -13.13 -25.58
CA VAL A 23 19.59 -13.50 -24.18
C VAL A 23 18.43 -14.47 -23.97
N ALA A 24 18.72 -15.77 -24.07
CA ALA A 24 17.80 -16.79 -23.64
C ALA A 24 17.52 -16.49 -22.17
N ALA A 25 16.32 -15.98 -21.88
CA ALA A 25 15.84 -15.94 -20.52
C ALA A 25 16.03 -17.35 -19.96
N ALA A 26 16.82 -17.48 -18.90
CA ALA A 26 16.98 -18.76 -18.23
C ALA A 26 15.58 -19.35 -18.01
N PRO A 27 15.32 -20.62 -18.39
CA PRO A 27 14.00 -21.20 -18.26
C PRO A 27 13.56 -21.00 -16.80
N ALA A 28 12.40 -20.38 -16.61
CA ALA A 28 11.81 -20.22 -15.30
C ALA A 28 11.85 -21.60 -14.63
N ARG A 29 12.63 -21.71 -13.55
CA ARG A 29 12.92 -22.99 -12.92
C ARG A 29 11.58 -23.62 -12.53
N ALA A 30 11.25 -24.76 -13.14
CA ALA A 30 9.99 -25.46 -12.88
C ALA A 30 9.80 -25.63 -11.37
N LEU A 31 8.59 -25.34 -10.87
CA LEU A 31 8.26 -25.42 -9.45
C LEU A 31 8.60 -26.81 -8.93
N SER A 32 9.38 -26.89 -7.86
CA SER A 32 9.71 -28.17 -7.25
C SER A 32 8.52 -28.75 -6.50
N ARG A 33 8.48 -30.08 -6.37
CA ARG A 33 7.49 -30.78 -5.55
C ARG A 33 7.42 -30.23 -4.12
N SER A 34 8.58 -30.01 -3.50
CA SER A 34 8.66 -29.49 -2.12
C SER A 34 8.09 -28.08 -2.01
N ALA A 35 8.38 -27.20 -2.97
CA ALA A 35 7.81 -25.85 -2.98
C ALA A 35 6.28 -25.88 -3.16
N ALA A 36 5.75 -26.78 -4.00
CA ALA A 36 4.31 -26.96 -4.15
C ALA A 36 3.64 -27.45 -2.85
N ILE A 37 4.28 -28.37 -2.12
CA ILE A 37 3.80 -28.83 -0.81
C ILE A 37 3.77 -27.68 0.20
N GLU A 38 4.85 -26.90 0.30
CA GLU A 38 4.91 -25.77 1.22
C GLU A 38 3.84 -24.72 0.93
N VAL A 39 3.58 -24.44 -0.35
CA VAL A 39 2.49 -23.54 -0.76
C VAL A 39 1.14 -24.13 -0.34
N ALA A 40 0.88 -25.41 -0.63
CA ALA A 40 -0.38 -26.05 -0.28
C ALA A 40 -0.64 -26.10 1.23
N GLN A 41 0.39 -26.37 2.04
CA GLN A 41 0.28 -26.40 3.51
C GLN A 41 0.00 -25.00 4.10
N LYS A 42 0.37 -23.90 3.42
CA LYS A 42 0.01 -22.53 3.83
C LYS A 42 -1.43 -22.14 3.48
N GLU A 43 -2.13 -22.97 2.71
CA GLU A 43 -3.52 -22.74 2.31
C GLU A 43 -4.54 -23.39 3.27
N VAL A 44 -4.09 -24.19 4.23
CA VAL A 44 -4.92 -24.84 5.27
C VAL A 44 -4.71 -24.15 6.62
N ALA A 45 -5.76 -24.11 7.46
CA ALA A 45 -5.67 -23.45 8.76
C ALA A 45 -5.14 -24.37 9.88
N ARG A 46 -5.14 -25.69 9.67
CA ARG A 46 -4.73 -26.68 10.69
C ARG A 46 -3.57 -27.53 10.20
N PRO A 47 -2.82 -28.18 11.13
CA PRO A 47 -1.78 -29.12 10.76
C PRO A 47 -2.29 -30.20 9.80
N THR A 48 -1.45 -30.54 8.82
CA THR A 48 -1.78 -31.53 7.79
C THR A 48 -0.58 -32.42 7.46
N GLU A 49 -0.88 -33.65 7.05
CA GLU A 49 0.06 -34.58 6.46
C GLU A 49 -0.16 -34.65 4.94
N VAL A 50 0.93 -34.73 4.18
CA VAL A 50 0.84 -34.90 2.72
C VAL A 50 0.43 -36.34 2.42
N ALA A 51 -0.76 -36.52 1.84
CA ALA A 51 -1.26 -37.83 1.45
C ALA A 51 -0.82 -38.23 0.04
N ALA A 52 -0.88 -37.29 -0.91
CA ALA A 52 -0.39 -37.50 -2.26
C ALA A 52 0.01 -36.18 -2.93
N THR A 53 0.84 -36.31 -3.95
CA THR A 53 1.25 -35.21 -4.82
C THR A 53 1.32 -35.72 -6.25
N SER A 54 0.86 -34.95 -7.22
CA SER A 54 1.01 -35.28 -8.63
C SER A 54 1.40 -34.06 -9.45
N HIS A 55 2.22 -34.27 -10.48
CA HIS A 55 2.49 -33.27 -11.50
C HIS A 55 1.54 -33.51 -12.67
N VAL A 56 0.79 -32.48 -13.08
CA VAL A 56 -0.24 -32.62 -14.11
C VAL A 56 0.42 -32.63 -15.48
N THR A 57 0.37 -33.78 -16.17
CA THR A 57 0.95 -33.98 -17.50
C THR A 57 0.52 -32.89 -18.48
N GLY A 58 1.48 -32.28 -19.17
CA GLY A 58 1.23 -31.21 -20.14
C GLY A 58 0.99 -29.83 -19.52
N SER A 59 1.26 -29.65 -18.23
CA SER A 59 1.21 -28.34 -17.55
C SER A 59 2.31 -28.23 -16.50
N ASP A 60 2.61 -27.01 -16.04
CA ASP A 60 3.53 -26.77 -14.93
C ASP A 60 2.85 -26.83 -13.55
N ARG A 61 1.72 -27.56 -13.46
CA ARG A 61 0.86 -27.56 -12.27
C ARG A 61 1.15 -28.77 -11.39
N TRP A 62 1.24 -28.53 -10.09
CA TRP A 62 1.23 -29.56 -9.06
C TRP A 62 -0.13 -29.65 -8.39
N THR A 63 -0.58 -30.86 -8.09
CA THR A 63 -1.69 -31.10 -7.18
C THR A 63 -1.17 -31.72 -5.90
N VAL A 64 -1.71 -31.28 -4.77
CA VAL A 64 -1.33 -31.73 -3.43
C VAL A 64 -2.61 -32.11 -2.70
N SER A 65 -2.68 -33.32 -2.16
CA SER A 65 -3.75 -33.75 -1.27
C SER A 65 -3.23 -33.85 0.15
N LEU A 66 -3.94 -33.22 1.06
CA LEU A 66 -3.57 -33.05 2.46
C LEU A 66 -4.58 -33.78 3.35
N ARG A 67 -4.08 -34.63 4.23
CA ARG A 67 -4.87 -35.21 5.32
C ARG A 67 -4.84 -34.26 6.50
N GLN A 68 -6.01 -33.89 6.99
CA GLN A 68 -6.16 -33.01 8.13
C GLN A 68 -6.53 -33.81 9.37
N GLU A 69 -5.90 -33.49 10.50
CA GLU A 69 -6.21 -34.12 11.79
C GLU A 69 -7.68 -33.84 12.18
N GLY A 70 -8.37 -34.87 12.66
CA GLY A 70 -9.80 -34.80 13.02
C GLY A 70 -10.79 -34.95 11.85
N ALA A 71 -10.32 -34.98 10.59
CA ALA A 71 -11.16 -35.30 9.44
C ALA A 71 -11.30 -36.82 9.23
N ARG A 72 -12.29 -37.24 8.41
CA ARG A 72 -12.48 -38.65 8.08
C ARG A 72 -11.25 -39.22 7.34
N PRO A 73 -10.85 -40.49 7.58
CA PRO A 73 -9.64 -41.08 7.00
C PRO A 73 -9.55 -41.07 5.48
N GLU A 74 -10.69 -40.99 4.79
CA GLU A 74 -10.83 -40.96 3.34
C GLU A 74 -10.86 -39.54 2.74
N ASP A 75 -11.08 -38.52 3.56
CA ASP A 75 -11.24 -37.14 3.10
C ASP A 75 -9.90 -36.42 3.03
N ARG A 76 -9.69 -35.62 1.96
CA ARG A 76 -8.50 -34.77 1.84
C ARG A 76 -8.88 -33.36 1.43
N VAL A 77 -8.11 -32.39 1.92
CA VAL A 77 -8.07 -31.07 1.28
C VAL A 77 -7.23 -31.19 0.01
N TYR A 78 -7.74 -30.68 -1.10
CA TYR A 78 -7.07 -30.63 -2.39
C TYR A 78 -6.64 -29.21 -2.71
N ILE A 79 -5.38 -29.04 -3.12
CA ILE A 79 -4.82 -27.78 -3.58
C ILE A 79 -4.10 -28.02 -4.91
N ALA A 80 -4.34 -27.16 -5.89
CA ALA A 80 -3.53 -27.11 -7.10
C ALA A 80 -2.67 -25.84 -7.13
N VAL A 81 -1.38 -25.99 -7.45
CA VAL A 81 -0.37 -24.94 -7.46
C VAL A 81 0.19 -24.81 -8.87
N ASP A 82 0.16 -23.59 -9.44
CA ASP A 82 0.70 -23.31 -10.76
C ASP A 82 2.25 -23.26 -10.78
N GLY A 83 2.86 -23.24 -11.96
CA GLY A 83 4.33 -23.22 -12.12
C GLY A 83 5.01 -21.99 -11.52
N SER A 84 4.25 -20.94 -11.15
CA SER A 84 4.75 -19.76 -10.45
C SER A 84 4.72 -19.89 -8.92
N GLY A 85 4.26 -21.02 -8.39
CA GLY A 85 4.15 -21.25 -6.96
C GLY A 85 2.90 -20.64 -6.32
N ARG A 86 1.84 -20.39 -7.10
CA ARG A 86 0.58 -19.85 -6.57
C ARG A 86 -0.49 -20.94 -6.52
N ALA A 87 -1.23 -21.00 -5.41
CA ALA A 87 -2.44 -21.79 -5.34
C ALA A 87 -3.50 -21.20 -6.28
N VAL A 88 -4.03 -22.04 -7.17
CA VAL A 88 -4.97 -21.64 -8.23
C VAL A 88 -6.30 -22.39 -8.16
N GLU A 89 -6.35 -23.50 -7.42
CA GLU A 89 -7.54 -24.30 -7.22
C GLU A 89 -7.54 -24.92 -5.82
N TRP A 90 -8.72 -25.02 -5.24
CA TRP A 90 -8.95 -25.57 -3.91
C TRP A 90 -10.15 -26.51 -3.96
N GLY A 91 -10.19 -27.52 -3.08
CA GLY A 91 -11.34 -28.40 -3.02
C GLY A 91 -11.24 -29.47 -1.95
N TRP A 92 -12.25 -30.32 -1.94
CA TRP A 92 -12.36 -31.49 -1.07
C TRP A 92 -12.34 -32.74 -1.93
N LEU A 93 -11.42 -33.66 -1.64
CA LEU A 93 -11.49 -35.03 -2.15
C LEU A 93 -12.31 -35.86 -1.15
N ASP A 94 -13.57 -36.10 -1.47
CA ASP A 94 -14.50 -36.92 -0.70
C ASP A 94 -14.45 -38.35 -1.25
N ALA A 95 -13.81 -39.25 -0.51
CA ALA A 95 -13.53 -40.63 -0.95
C ALA A 95 -12.94 -40.70 -2.38
N GLY A 96 -12.02 -39.79 -2.70
CA GLY A 96 -11.34 -39.71 -4.00
C GLY A 96 -12.10 -38.92 -5.09
N LYS A 97 -13.34 -38.49 -4.83
CA LYS A 97 -14.08 -37.62 -5.76
C LYS A 97 -13.81 -36.16 -5.42
N LEU A 98 -13.24 -35.43 -6.38
CA LEU A 98 -12.99 -33.99 -6.22
C LEU A 98 -14.29 -33.20 -6.26
N LYS A 99 -14.52 -32.42 -5.21
CA LYS A 99 -15.51 -31.34 -5.10
C LYS A 99 -14.74 -30.02 -5.04
N PRO A 100 -14.64 -29.27 -6.15
CA PRO A 100 -13.94 -27.98 -6.15
C PRO A 100 -14.64 -26.97 -5.23
N ALA A 101 -13.87 -26.20 -4.47
CA ALA A 101 -14.41 -25.05 -3.75
C ALA A 101 -14.92 -24.02 -4.75
N ALA A 102 -16.13 -23.51 -4.55
CA ALA A 102 -16.74 -22.53 -5.44
C ALA A 102 -16.20 -21.12 -5.21
N ILE A 103 -15.72 -20.84 -3.99
CA ILE A 103 -15.10 -19.56 -3.64
C ILE A 103 -13.60 -19.73 -3.39
N SER A 104 -12.83 -18.87 -4.05
CA SER A 104 -11.39 -18.72 -3.84
C SER A 104 -11.06 -18.10 -2.48
N LYS A 105 -9.80 -18.22 -2.07
CA LYS A 105 -9.27 -17.53 -0.87
C LYS A 105 -9.54 -16.03 -0.88
N ALA A 106 -9.32 -15.35 -2.01
CA ALA A 106 -9.55 -13.91 -2.14
C ALA A 106 -11.04 -13.55 -1.98
N GLN A 107 -11.95 -14.36 -2.53
CA GLN A 107 -13.39 -14.19 -2.33
C GLN A 107 -13.79 -14.44 -0.88
N ALA A 108 -13.23 -15.46 -0.22
CA ALA A 108 -13.46 -15.73 1.19
C ALA A 108 -13.05 -14.54 2.09
N LEU A 109 -11.86 -13.96 1.87
CA LEU A 109 -11.40 -12.77 2.61
C LEU A 109 -12.35 -11.57 2.42
N THR A 110 -12.85 -11.38 1.20
CA THR A 110 -13.78 -10.30 0.87
C THR A 110 -15.14 -10.51 1.53
N LEU A 111 -15.70 -11.73 1.43
CA LEU A 111 -16.97 -12.08 2.05
C LEU A 111 -16.89 -11.98 3.57
N ALA A 112 -15.83 -12.50 4.20
CA ALA A 112 -15.63 -12.42 5.64
C ALA A 112 -15.58 -10.97 6.13
N LYS A 113 -14.87 -10.10 5.41
CA LYS A 113 -14.87 -8.65 5.70
C LYS A 113 -16.28 -8.06 5.62
N ASN A 114 -17.04 -8.40 4.57
CA ASN A 114 -18.41 -7.90 4.39
C ASN A 114 -19.35 -8.37 5.51
N PHE A 115 -19.24 -9.63 5.93
CA PHE A 115 -20.03 -10.16 7.04
C PHE A 115 -19.65 -9.54 8.39
N ALA A 116 -18.37 -9.25 8.62
CA ALA A 116 -17.89 -8.69 9.89
C ALA A 116 -18.13 -7.17 10.01
N GLY A 117 -18.34 -6.46 8.91
CA GLY A 117 -18.67 -5.04 8.89
C GLY A 117 -17.46 -4.10 8.94
N TYR A 118 -17.74 -2.82 9.20
CA TYR A 118 -16.75 -1.74 9.10
C TYR A 118 -15.63 -1.86 10.13
N GLY A 119 -14.39 -1.55 9.71
CA GLY A 119 -13.20 -1.58 10.57
C GLY A 119 -12.57 -2.97 10.78
N CYS A 120 -13.10 -4.01 10.10
CA CYS A 120 -12.51 -5.34 10.08
C CYS A 120 -11.51 -5.50 8.94
N HIS A 121 -10.33 -6.05 9.26
CA HIS A 121 -9.25 -6.25 8.32
C HIS A 121 -8.84 -7.74 8.27
N PRO A 122 -8.95 -8.40 7.11
CA PRO A 122 -8.51 -9.78 6.98
C PRO A 122 -7.00 -9.93 7.21
N LEU A 123 -6.63 -10.93 8.00
CA LEU A 123 -5.26 -11.34 8.29
C LEU A 123 -4.88 -12.57 7.46
N SER A 124 -5.67 -13.63 7.59
CA SER A 124 -5.46 -14.94 6.95
C SER A 124 -6.77 -15.58 6.57
N ALA A 125 -6.69 -16.52 5.64
CA ALA A 125 -7.72 -17.48 5.35
C ALA A 125 -7.06 -18.83 5.11
N GLY A 126 -7.59 -19.87 5.74
CA GLY A 126 -7.14 -21.24 5.55
C GLY A 126 -8.34 -22.18 5.42
N LEU A 127 -8.18 -23.23 4.63
CA LEU A 127 -9.17 -24.28 4.52
C LEU A 127 -9.18 -25.17 5.75
N VAL A 128 -10.38 -25.58 6.13
CA VAL A 128 -10.63 -26.55 7.17
C VAL A 128 -11.66 -27.54 6.68
N LEU A 129 -11.25 -28.80 6.72
CA LEU A 129 -12.10 -29.94 6.50
C LEU A 129 -12.80 -30.31 7.82
N THR A 130 -14.12 -30.29 7.78
CA THR A 130 -14.99 -30.76 8.85
C THR A 130 -15.65 -32.08 8.42
N PRO A 131 -16.26 -32.85 9.33
CA PRO A 131 -16.95 -34.09 8.94
C PRO A 131 -18.01 -33.92 7.84
N ASP A 132 -18.64 -32.74 7.76
CA ASP A 132 -19.78 -32.49 6.90
C ASP A 132 -19.46 -31.68 5.64
N THR A 133 -18.42 -30.84 5.68
CA THR A 133 -18.09 -29.91 4.58
C THR A 133 -16.65 -29.39 4.63
N LEU A 134 -16.25 -28.69 3.57
CA LEU A 134 -15.05 -27.89 3.49
C LEU A 134 -15.40 -26.42 3.78
N THR A 135 -14.63 -25.79 4.66
CA THR A 135 -14.86 -24.40 5.08
C THR A 135 -13.61 -23.55 4.90
N TRP A 136 -13.83 -22.26 4.70
CA TRP A 136 -12.80 -21.23 4.89
C TRP A 136 -12.89 -20.70 6.32
N GLU A 137 -11.84 -20.88 7.10
CA GLU A 137 -11.63 -20.18 8.35
C GLU A 137 -10.84 -18.89 8.08
N VAL A 138 -11.46 -17.75 8.33
CA VAL A 138 -10.89 -16.42 8.04
C VAL A 138 -10.66 -15.67 9.34
N THR A 139 -9.40 -15.32 9.61
CA THR A 139 -9.04 -14.50 10.77
C THR A 139 -9.04 -13.03 10.39
N LEU A 140 -9.78 -12.24 11.16
CA LEU A 140 -9.95 -10.80 11.00
C LEU A 140 -9.40 -10.07 12.23
N ALA A 141 -8.83 -8.88 12.00
CA ALA A 141 -8.45 -7.94 13.04
C ALA A 141 -9.42 -6.75 13.07
N ARG A 142 -9.82 -6.33 14.28
CA ARG A 142 -10.54 -5.07 14.51
C ARG A 142 -10.16 -4.50 15.87
N SER A 143 -9.64 -3.27 15.88
CA SER A 143 -9.45 -2.45 17.09
C SER A 143 -8.83 -3.20 18.28
N GLY A 144 -7.72 -3.92 18.05
CA GLY A 144 -7.03 -4.63 19.13
C GLY A 144 -7.52 -6.05 19.41
N SER A 145 -8.60 -6.48 18.78
CA SER A 145 -9.19 -7.81 18.92
C SER A 145 -9.13 -8.60 17.61
N ARG A 146 -9.15 -9.93 17.74
CA ARG A 146 -9.23 -10.85 16.61
C ARG A 146 -10.54 -11.62 16.63
N TYR A 147 -11.03 -11.92 15.45
CA TYR A 147 -12.29 -12.64 15.23
C TYR A 147 -12.06 -13.63 14.11
N GLN A 148 -12.66 -14.80 14.22
CA GLN A 148 -12.69 -15.82 13.20
C GLN A 148 -14.08 -15.83 12.56
N VAL A 149 -14.11 -15.84 11.24
CA VAL A 149 -15.32 -16.01 10.44
C VAL A 149 -15.18 -17.31 9.66
N THR A 150 -16.15 -18.20 9.81
CA THR A 150 -16.19 -19.48 9.09
C THR A 150 -17.19 -19.38 7.95
N LEU A 151 -16.74 -19.64 6.73
CA LEU A 151 -17.56 -19.63 5.52
C LEU A 151 -17.58 -21.01 4.88
N ASP A 152 -18.72 -21.43 4.36
CA ASP A 152 -18.81 -22.64 3.53
C ASP A 152 -18.04 -22.43 2.21
N ALA A 153 -17.11 -23.33 1.86
CA ALA A 153 -16.24 -23.15 0.70
C ALA A 153 -16.95 -23.34 -0.65
N PHE A 154 -18.16 -23.91 -0.65
CA PHE A 154 -18.95 -24.20 -1.86
C PHE A 154 -20.03 -23.16 -2.14
N THR A 155 -20.46 -22.41 -1.12
CA THR A 155 -21.56 -21.45 -1.24
C THR A 155 -21.18 -20.05 -0.79
N GLY A 156 -20.09 -19.89 -0.03
CA GLY A 156 -19.70 -18.63 0.60
C GLY A 156 -20.64 -18.17 1.72
N LYS A 157 -21.59 -19.02 2.14
CA LYS A 157 -22.49 -18.72 3.25
C LYS A 157 -21.73 -18.68 4.57
N LEU A 158 -22.12 -17.74 5.43
CA LEU A 158 -21.61 -17.64 6.79
C LEU A 158 -22.11 -18.83 7.61
N ILE A 159 -21.18 -19.59 8.18
CA ILE A 159 -21.46 -20.69 9.11
C ILE A 159 -21.41 -20.17 10.55
N GLY A 160 -20.40 -19.37 10.90
CA GLY A 160 -20.20 -18.93 12.28
C GLY A 160 -19.22 -17.79 12.45
N ARG A 161 -19.23 -17.19 13.65
CA ARG A 161 -18.34 -16.13 14.09
C ARG A 161 -17.86 -16.44 15.50
N ASN A 162 -16.56 -16.66 15.67
CA ASN A 162 -15.96 -17.02 16.95
C ASN A 162 -14.75 -16.13 17.24
N THR A 163 -14.25 -16.14 18.47
CA THR A 163 -12.91 -15.62 18.77
C THR A 163 -11.89 -16.73 18.42
N PRO A 164 -10.77 -16.43 17.75
CA PRO A 164 -9.74 -17.43 17.51
C PRO A 164 -9.20 -17.99 18.83
N PRO A 165 -8.74 -19.25 18.87
CA PRO A 165 -8.03 -19.79 20.03
C PRO A 165 -6.87 -18.88 20.43
N ALA A 166 -6.62 -18.71 21.73
CA ALA A 166 -5.53 -17.86 22.24
C ALA A 166 -4.14 -18.35 21.81
N ASP A 167 -4.05 -19.61 21.40
CA ASP A 167 -2.81 -20.36 21.17
C ASP A 167 -2.36 -20.31 19.69
N GLU A 168 -3.15 -19.68 18.81
CA GLU A 168 -2.84 -19.59 17.38
C GLU A 168 -1.73 -18.55 17.13
N GLU A 169 -0.66 -18.97 16.44
CA GLU A 169 0.48 -18.09 16.14
C GLU A 169 -0.01 -16.81 15.46
N PRO A 170 0.43 -15.63 15.95
CA PRO A 170 -0.21 -14.40 15.56
C PRO A 170 0.17 -13.99 14.13
N VAL A 171 -0.73 -14.28 13.18
CA VAL A 171 -0.58 -13.85 11.78
C VAL A 171 -0.45 -12.32 11.69
N LEU A 172 0.50 -11.87 10.87
CA LEU A 172 0.72 -10.46 10.60
C LEU A 172 -0.32 -9.91 9.63
N LEU A 173 -0.81 -8.71 9.94
CA LEU A 173 -1.55 -7.85 9.06
C LEU A 173 -0.76 -7.64 7.76
N SER A 174 -1.43 -7.72 6.62
CA SER A 174 -0.78 -7.45 5.33
C SER A 174 -0.43 -5.95 5.19
N ARG A 175 0.58 -5.64 4.36
CA ARG A 175 0.93 -4.25 4.00
C ARG A 175 -0.29 -3.46 3.50
N ALA A 176 -1.10 -4.08 2.64
CA ALA A 176 -2.29 -3.44 2.07
C ALA A 176 -3.34 -3.15 3.15
N ALA A 177 -3.53 -4.06 4.10
CA ALA A 177 -4.44 -3.84 5.21
C ALA A 177 -3.93 -2.74 6.16
N ALA A 178 -2.64 -2.72 6.49
CA ALA A 178 -2.04 -1.65 7.29
C ALA A 178 -2.18 -0.27 6.62
N VAL A 179 -1.94 -0.18 5.32
CA VAL A 179 -2.15 1.04 4.53
C VAL A 179 -3.63 1.47 4.55
N ALA A 180 -4.55 0.52 4.43
CA ALA A 180 -5.99 0.82 4.50
C ALA A 180 -6.39 1.35 5.88
N ILE A 181 -5.85 0.79 6.97
CA ILE A 181 -6.04 1.29 8.34
C ILE A 181 -5.52 2.72 8.45
N ALA A 182 -4.28 2.99 8.01
CA ALA A 182 -3.69 4.32 8.05
C ALA A 182 -4.52 5.34 7.26
N ARG A 183 -4.98 4.99 6.05
CA ARG A 183 -5.82 5.86 5.22
C ARG A 183 -7.16 6.17 5.86
N ALA A 184 -7.73 5.25 6.62
CA ALA A 184 -8.98 5.49 7.35
C ALA A 184 -8.82 6.49 8.50
N GLN A 185 -7.59 6.79 8.94
CA GLN A 185 -7.32 7.78 10.00
C GLN A 185 -7.23 9.22 9.47
N VAL A 186 -7.15 9.42 8.15
CA VAL A 186 -6.95 10.75 7.55
C VAL A 186 -8.15 11.15 6.70
N SER A 187 -8.48 12.44 6.69
CA SER A 187 -9.63 13.00 5.95
C SER A 187 -9.29 13.50 4.54
N TYR A 188 -8.03 13.36 4.11
CA TYR A 188 -7.54 13.86 2.83
C TYR A 188 -7.16 12.72 1.87
N PRO A 189 -7.13 12.98 0.54
CA PRO A 189 -6.60 12.02 -0.44
C PRO A 189 -5.10 11.75 -0.19
N ALA A 190 -4.81 10.57 0.35
CA ALA A 190 -3.48 10.21 0.82
C ALA A 190 -2.71 9.34 -0.18
N GLN A 191 -1.54 9.82 -0.59
CA GLN A 191 -0.50 9.05 -1.25
C GLN A 191 0.31 8.28 -0.20
N VAL A 192 0.73 7.06 -0.53
CA VAL A 192 1.57 6.24 0.36
C VAL A 192 3.02 6.47 -0.02
N ASP A 193 3.78 7.12 0.85
CA ASP A 193 5.21 7.33 0.65
C ASP A 193 6.00 6.07 1.01
N ALA A 194 5.64 5.44 2.13
CA ALA A 194 6.30 4.25 2.64
C ALA A 194 5.34 3.40 3.48
N ALA A 195 5.55 2.08 3.48
CA ALA A 195 4.90 1.17 4.42
C ALA A 195 5.81 -0.06 4.62
N ALA A 196 6.35 -0.21 5.83
CA ALA A 196 7.29 -1.27 6.17
C ALA A 196 7.07 -1.79 7.60
N LEU A 197 7.42 -3.05 7.84
CA LEU A 197 7.46 -3.62 9.19
C LEU A 197 8.66 -3.08 9.94
N THR A 198 8.46 -2.70 11.20
CA THR A 198 9.49 -2.21 12.11
C THR A 198 9.11 -2.55 13.55
N THR A 199 9.98 -2.22 14.50
CA THR A 199 9.69 -2.33 15.93
C THR A 199 9.42 -0.95 16.52
N TYR A 200 8.30 -0.80 17.24
CA TYR A 200 7.98 0.41 17.98
C TYR A 200 7.63 0.05 19.43
N ARG A 201 8.38 0.59 20.40
CA ARG A 201 8.23 0.28 21.83
C ARG A 201 8.19 -1.23 22.14
N GLY A 202 9.08 -1.99 21.48
CA GLY A 202 9.18 -3.44 21.66
C GLY A 202 8.08 -4.27 21.00
N LYS A 203 7.16 -3.65 20.25
CA LYS A 203 6.13 -4.35 19.48
C LYS A 203 6.44 -4.33 17.98
N LEU A 204 6.15 -5.42 17.29
CA LEU A 204 6.20 -5.47 15.83
C LEU A 204 5.03 -4.67 15.25
N VAL A 205 5.31 -3.69 14.41
CA VAL A 205 4.34 -2.76 13.85
C VAL A 205 4.57 -2.52 12.36
N TRP A 206 3.53 -2.14 11.65
CA TRP A 206 3.63 -1.44 10.37
C TRP A 206 3.84 0.04 10.61
N GLN A 207 4.96 0.59 10.13
CA GLN A 207 5.14 2.03 10.00
C GLN A 207 4.66 2.45 8.61
N VAL A 208 3.57 3.22 8.56
CA VAL A 208 2.96 3.71 7.31
C VAL A 208 3.11 5.23 7.24
N LYS A 209 3.76 5.73 6.20
CA LYS A 209 3.91 7.15 5.91
C LYS A 209 2.97 7.54 4.77
N LEU A 210 2.09 8.49 5.05
CA LEU A 210 1.14 9.06 4.11
C LEU A 210 1.47 10.53 3.85
N SER A 211 1.28 10.97 2.61
CA SER A 211 1.38 12.37 2.19
C SER A 211 0.12 12.82 1.46
N ARG A 212 -0.19 14.13 1.52
CA ARG A 212 -1.33 14.69 0.78
C ARG A 212 -0.97 14.87 -0.69
N SER A 213 -1.77 14.31 -1.59
CA SER A 213 -1.60 14.57 -3.03
C SER A 213 -2.12 15.97 -3.40
N GLY A 214 -1.31 16.79 -4.06
CA GLY A 214 -1.80 17.84 -4.97
C GLY A 214 -1.73 19.32 -4.58
N LEU A 215 -1.07 19.74 -3.49
CA LEU A 215 -1.03 21.17 -3.12
C LEU A 215 0.31 21.71 -2.58
N GLY A 216 1.43 20.97 -2.70
CA GLY A 216 2.74 21.46 -2.28
C GLY A 216 2.89 21.70 -0.76
N ILE A 217 1.91 21.29 0.05
CA ILE A 217 1.97 21.34 1.52
C ILE A 217 2.44 19.97 2.02
N PRO A 218 3.62 19.88 2.66
CA PRO A 218 4.15 18.61 3.15
C PRO A 218 3.45 18.25 4.47
N ASN A 219 2.20 17.83 4.40
CA ASN A 219 1.61 17.06 5.48
C ASN A 219 2.10 15.63 5.31
N SER A 220 2.99 15.18 6.19
CA SER A 220 3.33 13.77 6.30
C SER A 220 2.78 13.21 7.60
N ASP A 221 1.86 12.26 7.48
CA ASP A 221 1.37 11.48 8.62
C ASP A 221 2.12 10.17 8.68
N VAL A 222 2.68 9.86 9.85
CA VAL A 222 3.32 8.58 10.13
C VAL A 222 2.49 7.84 11.16
N PHE A 223 2.01 6.65 10.79
CA PHE A 223 1.25 5.75 11.66
C PHE A 223 2.11 4.56 12.05
N TYR A 224 2.07 4.19 13.33
CA TYR A 224 2.60 2.93 13.84
C TYR A 224 1.43 2.02 14.19
N ILE A 225 1.19 1.01 13.38
CA ILE A 225 0.05 0.11 13.46
C ILE A 225 0.51 -1.25 13.94
N ASP A 226 -0.02 -1.75 15.05
CA ASP A 226 0.28 -3.07 15.58
C ASP A 226 0.10 -4.14 14.50
N ALA A 227 1.19 -4.87 14.20
CA ALA A 227 1.23 -5.78 13.07
C ALA A 227 0.32 -6.99 13.26
N HIS A 228 -0.17 -7.27 14.46
CA HIS A 228 -0.99 -8.45 14.76
C HIS A 228 -2.48 -8.12 14.89
N THR A 229 -2.80 -6.90 15.31
CA THR A 229 -4.15 -6.48 15.70
C THR A 229 -4.71 -5.31 14.89
N GLY A 230 -3.86 -4.61 14.12
CA GLY A 230 -4.27 -3.43 13.35
C GLY A 230 -4.56 -2.19 14.22
N SER A 231 -4.27 -2.23 15.52
CA SER A 231 -4.41 -1.07 16.39
C SER A 231 -3.40 0.02 16.02
N VAL A 232 -3.86 1.26 15.87
CA VAL A 232 -2.96 2.41 15.75
C VAL A 232 -2.36 2.68 17.13
N LEU A 233 -1.05 2.41 17.29
CA LEU A 233 -0.33 2.58 18.54
C LEU A 233 0.23 4.00 18.71
N ALA A 234 0.56 4.64 17.58
CA ALA A 234 0.99 6.02 17.54
C ALA A 234 0.69 6.63 16.17
N HIS A 235 0.43 7.92 16.17
CA HIS A 235 0.28 8.76 15.00
C HIS A 235 1.13 10.01 15.21
N SER A 236 2.01 10.30 14.27
CA SER A 236 2.80 11.52 14.20
C SER A 236 2.50 12.18 12.87
N GLY A 237 1.55 13.11 12.87
CA GLY A 237 1.42 14.10 11.80
C GLY A 237 2.34 15.27 12.11
N THR A 238 2.98 15.83 11.09
CA THR A 238 3.37 17.24 11.20
C THR A 238 2.09 18.06 11.27
N GLU A 239 1.61 18.37 12.49
CA GLU A 239 0.82 19.58 12.69
C GLU A 239 1.70 20.73 12.18
N ASN A 240 1.28 21.34 11.07
CA ASN A 240 1.92 22.50 10.43
C ASN A 240 3.46 22.49 10.44
N PRO A 241 4.15 22.21 9.32
CA PRO A 241 5.41 22.93 9.13
C PRO A 241 5.07 24.42 9.30
N ALA A 242 5.74 25.10 10.25
CA ALA A 242 5.59 26.54 10.42
C ALA A 242 5.60 27.18 9.01
N PRO A 243 4.62 28.04 8.69
CA PRO A 243 4.51 28.60 7.34
C PRO A 243 5.89 29.10 6.94
N VAL A 244 6.38 28.62 5.78
CA VAL A 244 7.68 29.03 5.26
C VAL A 244 7.65 30.56 5.26
N PRO A 245 8.53 31.23 6.04
CA PRO A 245 8.44 32.66 6.19
C PRO A 245 8.59 33.30 4.81
N LEU A 246 7.72 34.27 4.53
CA LEU A 246 7.73 35.10 3.33
C LEU A 246 9.17 35.51 3.01
N SER A 247 9.58 35.45 1.73
CA SER A 247 10.93 35.88 1.38
C SER A 247 11.12 37.38 1.60
N GLN A 248 12.36 37.80 1.83
CA GLN A 248 12.71 39.22 1.98
C GLN A 248 12.23 40.06 0.80
N ASP A 249 12.45 39.57 -0.43
CA ASP A 249 12.04 40.25 -1.65
C ASP A 249 10.53 40.44 -1.74
N ARG A 250 9.76 39.43 -1.31
CA ARG A 250 8.30 39.52 -1.30
C ARG A 250 7.79 40.45 -0.21
N ALA A 251 8.41 40.46 0.97
CA ALA A 251 8.10 41.40 2.04
C ALA A 251 8.36 42.86 1.60
N VAL A 252 9.49 43.10 0.94
CA VAL A 252 9.83 44.40 0.36
C VAL A 252 8.83 44.83 -0.71
N ALA A 253 8.47 43.91 -1.62
CA ALA A 253 7.50 44.20 -2.68
C ALA A 253 6.14 44.62 -2.10
N LEU A 254 5.64 43.89 -1.11
CA LEU A 254 4.37 44.21 -0.43
C LEU A 254 4.42 45.55 0.30
N ALA A 255 5.53 45.86 0.98
CA ALA A 255 5.70 47.16 1.64
C ALA A 255 5.69 48.32 0.64
N LYS A 256 6.32 48.15 -0.54
CA LYS A 256 6.30 49.15 -1.61
C LYS A 256 4.92 49.32 -2.25
N GLU A 257 4.23 48.20 -2.49
CA GLU A 257 2.86 48.19 -3.00
C GLU A 257 1.92 48.95 -2.03
N GLN A 258 2.05 48.68 -0.73
CA GLN A 258 1.25 49.34 0.30
C GLN A 258 1.55 50.84 0.43
N LEU A 259 2.82 51.25 0.22
CA LEU A 259 3.22 52.64 0.29
C LEU A 259 2.71 53.46 -0.91
N GLY A 260 2.61 52.85 -2.10
CA GLY A 260 1.99 53.46 -3.28
C GLY A 260 2.77 54.62 -3.93
N VAL A 261 3.97 54.94 -3.44
CA VAL A 261 4.86 55.97 -4.00
C VAL A 261 6.27 55.40 -4.25
N PRO A 262 7.05 55.98 -5.19
CA PRO A 262 8.42 55.54 -5.44
C PRO A 262 9.30 55.61 -4.18
N ALA A 263 9.82 54.46 -3.76
CA ALA A 263 10.60 54.34 -2.52
C ALA A 263 11.81 53.41 -2.65
N GLU A 264 12.82 53.66 -1.83
CA GLU A 264 14.01 52.83 -1.67
C GLU A 264 13.99 52.11 -0.33
N VAL A 265 14.69 50.97 -0.28
CA VAL A 265 14.75 50.13 0.92
C VAL A 265 15.99 50.52 1.70
N ALA A 266 15.79 51.05 2.90
CA ALA A 266 16.88 51.30 3.84
C ALA A 266 17.25 50.03 4.61
N ASN A 267 16.24 49.24 5.00
CA ASN A 267 16.45 47.99 5.74
C ASN A 267 15.28 47.02 5.52
N ALA A 268 15.57 45.73 5.46
CA ALA A 268 14.55 44.69 5.57
C ALA A 268 15.14 43.53 6.38
N ARG A 269 14.51 43.21 7.51
CA ARG A 269 14.98 42.15 8.41
C ARG A 269 13.83 41.32 8.95
N LEU A 270 14.10 40.03 9.15
CA LEU A 270 13.19 39.11 9.81
C LEU A 270 13.46 39.16 11.32
N ASP A 271 12.43 39.51 12.08
CA ASP A 271 12.42 39.43 13.54
C ASP A 271 11.64 38.18 13.96
N THR A 272 12.29 37.30 14.73
CA THR A 272 11.72 36.04 15.22
C THR A 272 11.50 36.04 16.75
N ALA A 273 11.72 37.18 17.41
CA ALA A 273 11.49 37.31 18.85
C ALA A 273 10.01 37.08 19.18
N GLY A 274 9.73 36.05 19.99
CA GLY A 274 8.35 35.70 20.41
C GLY A 274 7.66 34.61 19.60
N GLY A 275 8.38 33.86 18.75
CA GLY A 275 7.88 32.62 18.13
C GLY A 275 6.99 32.81 16.89
N GLN A 276 6.56 34.04 16.58
CA GLN A 276 5.92 34.40 15.31
C GLN A 276 6.87 35.33 14.53
N GLY A 277 7.35 34.87 13.37
CA GLY A 277 8.22 35.67 12.51
C GLY A 277 7.52 36.91 11.95
N LYS A 278 8.19 38.06 11.99
CA LYS A 278 7.71 39.34 11.45
C LYS A 278 8.79 39.97 10.58
N TRP A 279 8.41 40.48 9.41
CA TRP A 279 9.29 41.31 8.61
C TRP A 279 9.19 42.76 9.04
N VAL A 280 10.33 43.38 9.33
CA VAL A 280 10.44 44.83 9.54
C VAL A 280 11.11 45.42 8.31
N VAL A 281 10.33 46.14 7.50
CA VAL A 281 10.80 46.78 6.26
C VAL A 281 10.78 48.29 6.44
N THR A 282 11.94 48.92 6.28
CA THR A 282 12.11 50.37 6.36
C THR A 282 12.35 50.94 4.97
N LEU A 283 11.49 51.85 4.55
CA LEU A 283 11.51 52.53 3.27
C LEU A 283 11.66 54.05 3.46
N TYR A 284 12.22 54.75 2.49
CA TYR A 284 12.12 56.22 2.39
C TYR A 284 11.60 56.64 1.01
N GLU A 285 10.81 57.71 0.96
CA GLU A 285 10.27 58.27 -0.28
C GLU A 285 11.42 58.84 -1.13
N LYS A 286 11.52 58.48 -2.42
CA LYS A 286 12.62 58.95 -3.30
C LYS A 286 12.62 60.46 -3.47
N GLU A 287 11.43 61.05 -3.59
CA GLU A 287 11.26 62.49 -3.82
C GLU A 287 11.36 63.29 -2.52
N GLN A 288 11.21 62.65 -1.36
CA GLN A 288 11.27 63.28 -0.05
C GLN A 288 12.02 62.38 0.95
N PRO A 289 13.37 62.33 0.89
CA PRO A 289 14.17 61.37 1.66
C PRO A 289 14.09 61.54 3.19
N THR A 290 13.49 62.62 3.67
CA THR A 290 13.19 62.87 5.09
C THR A 290 11.94 62.13 5.57
N ARG A 291 11.16 61.54 4.65
CA ARG A 291 9.94 60.76 4.95
C ARG A 291 10.24 59.27 4.93
N TRP A 292 10.28 58.70 6.12
CA TRP A 292 10.58 57.30 6.35
C TRP A 292 9.30 56.54 6.73
N HIS A 293 9.24 55.28 6.32
CA HIS A 293 8.13 54.38 6.56
C HIS A 293 8.64 53.05 7.07
N ILE A 294 8.13 52.59 8.19
CA ILE A 294 8.44 51.27 8.75
C ILE A 294 7.18 50.42 8.69
N PHE A 295 7.24 49.33 7.91
CA PHE A 295 6.20 48.32 7.82
C PHE A 295 6.60 47.11 8.64
N VAL A 296 5.71 46.68 9.54
CA VAL A 296 5.81 45.38 10.21
C VAL A 296 4.80 44.46 9.53
N LEU A 297 5.30 43.44 8.85
CA LEU A 297 4.51 42.47 8.10
C LEU A 297 4.57 41.11 8.80
N SER A 298 3.47 40.39 8.82
CA SER A 298 3.46 38.98 9.22
C SER A 298 4.32 38.17 8.25
N ALA A 299 5.27 37.38 8.74
CA ALA A 299 6.08 36.52 7.88
C ALA A 299 5.29 35.32 7.35
N ALA A 300 4.10 35.02 7.88
CA ALA A 300 3.29 33.89 7.42
C ALA A 300 2.48 34.20 6.16
N ASP A 301 1.92 35.40 6.07
CA ASP A 301 0.92 35.78 5.06
C ASP A 301 1.16 37.16 4.43
N GLY A 302 2.19 37.89 4.87
CA GLY A 302 2.52 39.23 4.37
C GLY A 302 1.56 40.33 4.79
N LYS A 303 0.62 40.05 5.71
CA LYS A 303 -0.33 41.05 6.20
C LYS A 303 0.40 42.16 6.96
N VAL A 304 0.05 43.41 6.67
CA VAL A 304 0.53 44.58 7.43
C VAL A 304 -0.03 44.50 8.85
N LEU A 305 0.87 44.28 9.81
CA LEU A 305 0.57 44.29 11.24
C LEU A 305 0.68 45.71 11.79
N GLN A 306 1.63 46.49 11.27
CA GLN A 306 1.86 47.86 11.69
C GLN A 306 2.50 48.67 10.55
N HIS A 307 2.13 49.94 10.48
CA HIS A 307 2.78 50.93 9.62
C HIS A 307 3.06 52.19 10.44
N LEU A 308 4.33 52.62 10.45
CA LEU A 308 4.78 53.82 11.13
C LEU A 308 5.36 54.79 10.10
N ARG A 309 4.98 56.06 10.20
CA ARG A 309 5.59 57.15 9.42
C ARG A 309 6.51 57.94 10.35
N VAL A 310 7.75 58.12 9.92
CA VAL A 310 8.80 58.82 10.66
C VAL A 310 9.29 59.97 9.79
N TYR A 311 9.36 61.17 10.36
CA TYR A 311 9.96 62.32 9.71
C TYR A 311 11.31 62.58 10.37
N ILE A 312 12.37 62.51 9.58
CA ILE A 312 13.72 62.84 10.04
C ILE A 312 14.01 64.25 9.53
N GLY A 313 14.06 65.21 10.47
CA GLY A 313 14.44 66.60 10.22
C GLY A 313 15.95 66.80 10.22
#